data_AF-A0A7N0U8R5-F1
#
_entry.id   AF-A0A7N0U8R5-F1
#
_cell.length_a   1.000
_cell.length_b   1.000
_cell.length_c   1.000
_cell.angle_alpha   90.00
_cell.angle_beta   90.00
_cell.angle_gamma   90.00
#
_symmetry.space_group_name_H-M   'P 1'
#
loop_
_entity.id
_entity.type
_entity.pdbx_description
1 polymer ?
#
loop_
_entity_poly.entity_id
_entity_poly.type
_entity_poly.pdbx_seq_one_letter_code
_entity_poly.pdbx_strand_id
1 'polypeptide(L)'
;MAFRAVLFLLASLLLVSTKGIVDTVPAAAAPAEAPAPAPIPIKTPPAAQTPTPAPVVKKPAPTPTPAAPRPPTVAPRPRIKSLADCRPQCNERCSLHSRPNVCVRACNTCCTRCRCVPPGTAGNKEVCGKCYAEMTTKGGRRKCP
;
A
#
# COMPACT_ATOMS: atom_id res chain seq x y z
N MET A 1 -45.52 11.14 41.77
CA MET A 1 -44.75 12.41 41.77
C MET A 1 -43.23 12.20 41.85
N ALA A 2 -42.72 11.19 42.58
CA ALA A 2 -41.29 10.95 42.71
C ALA A 2 -40.55 10.58 41.40
N PHE A 3 -41.20 9.86 40.48
CA PHE A 3 -40.57 9.42 39.22
C PHE A 3 -40.23 10.59 38.28
N ARG A 4 -41.06 11.65 38.29
CA ARG A 4 -40.78 12.88 37.53
C ARG A 4 -39.60 13.65 38.12
N ALA A 5 -39.46 13.70 39.44
CA ALA A 5 -38.32 14.35 40.09
C ALA A 5 -36.99 13.63 39.78
N VAL A 6 -36.98 12.29 39.73
CA VAL A 6 -35.79 11.50 39.37
C VAL A 6 -35.40 11.71 37.90
N LEU A 7 -36.38 11.76 36.99
CA LEU A 7 -36.14 12.07 35.57
C LEU A 7 -35.58 13.48 35.36
N PHE A 8 -36.10 14.48 36.08
CA PHE A 8 -35.57 15.84 36.03
C PHE A 8 -34.14 15.93 36.58
N LEU A 9 -33.83 15.25 37.70
CA LEU A 9 -32.48 15.22 38.26
C LEU A 9 -31.47 14.50 37.34
N LEU A 10 -31.85 13.38 36.72
CA LEU A 10 -30.99 12.69 35.75
C LEU A 10 -30.75 13.53 34.49
N ALA A 11 -31.77 14.22 33.97
CA ALA A 11 -31.62 15.10 32.81
C ALA A 11 -30.73 16.31 33.11
N SER A 12 -30.85 16.91 34.30
CA SER A 12 -29.96 17.99 34.74
C SER A 12 -28.51 17.52 34.90
N LEU A 13 -28.29 16.30 35.40
CA LEU A 13 -26.93 15.74 35.54
C LEU A 13 -26.25 15.53 34.17
N LEU A 14 -26.99 15.04 33.16
CA LEU A 14 -26.46 14.83 31.80
C LEU A 14 -26.10 16.15 31.09
N LEU A 15 -26.89 17.22 31.28
CA LEU A 15 -26.63 18.53 30.67
C LEU A 15 -25.38 19.23 31.24
N VAL A 16 -25.05 19.00 32.52
CA VAL A 16 -23.84 19.57 33.15
C VAL A 16 -22.56 18.88 32.65
N SER A 17 -22.58 17.58 32.36
CA SER A 17 -21.39 16.85 31.90
C SER A 17 -20.90 17.24 30.49
N THR A 18 -21.77 17.73 29.59
CA THR A 18 -21.34 18.04 28.21
C THR A 18 -20.60 19.38 28.06
N LYS A 19 -20.56 20.23 29.09
CA LYS A 19 -20.09 21.63 28.96
C LYS A 19 -18.67 21.87 29.51
N GLY A 20 -17.93 20.82 29.85
CA GLY A 20 -16.64 20.91 30.57
C GLY A 20 -15.37 20.45 29.84
N ILE A 21 -15.38 20.21 28.52
CA ILE A 21 -14.20 19.62 27.82
C ILE A 21 -13.63 20.50 26.68
N VAL A 22 -14.18 21.69 26.42
CA VAL A 22 -13.73 22.53 25.30
C VAL A 22 -12.96 23.80 25.71
N ASP A 23 -12.17 23.76 26.78
CA ASP A 23 -11.26 24.87 27.09
C ASP A 23 -9.98 24.37 27.75
N THR A 24 -9.00 24.00 26.91
CA THR A 24 -7.53 24.25 27.06
C THR A 24 -6.75 23.26 26.19
N VAL A 25 -6.59 23.57 24.91
CA VAL A 25 -5.39 23.13 24.18
C VAL A 25 -4.33 24.19 24.45
N PRO A 26 -3.32 23.93 25.29
CA PRO A 26 -2.21 24.87 25.42
C PRO A 26 -1.52 24.92 24.07
N ALA A 27 -1.29 26.14 23.57
CA ALA A 27 -0.35 26.41 22.51
C ALA A 27 1.01 25.87 22.98
N ALA A 28 1.35 24.66 22.54
CA ALA A 28 2.65 24.10 22.73
C ALA A 28 3.67 25.04 22.09
N ALA A 29 4.61 25.46 22.93
CA ALA A 29 5.77 26.25 22.59
C ALA A 29 6.42 25.78 21.27
N ALA A 30 6.91 26.76 20.53
CA ALA A 30 7.82 26.54 19.42
C ALA A 30 8.92 25.53 19.83
N PRO A 31 9.24 24.52 19.01
CA PRO A 31 10.42 23.71 19.27
C PRO A 31 11.64 24.59 19.09
N ALA A 32 12.46 24.64 20.14
CA ALA A 32 13.83 25.08 20.07
C ALA A 32 14.52 24.45 18.86
N GLU A 33 15.26 25.27 18.13
CA GLU A 33 16.12 24.87 17.04
C GLU A 33 17.08 23.79 17.53
N ALA A 34 16.84 22.54 17.10
CA ALA A 34 17.79 21.46 17.31
C ALA A 34 19.07 21.82 16.55
N PRO A 35 20.27 21.67 17.16
CA PRO A 35 21.51 21.86 16.42
C PRO A 35 21.48 20.92 15.21
N ALA A 36 21.79 21.48 14.04
CA ALA A 36 21.86 20.75 12.79
C ALA A 36 22.64 19.44 13.02
N PRO A 37 22.12 18.27 12.59
CA PRO A 37 22.90 17.05 12.64
C PRO A 37 24.20 17.32 11.87
N ALA A 38 25.34 17.10 12.53
CA ALA A 38 26.63 17.09 11.86
C ALA A 38 26.50 16.25 10.58
N PRO A 39 27.10 16.69 9.45
CA PRO A 39 26.98 15.97 8.19
C PRO A 39 27.44 14.53 8.42
N ILE A 40 26.47 13.62 8.46
CA ILE A 40 26.74 12.19 8.40
C ILE A 40 27.53 12.02 7.10
N PRO A 41 28.71 11.37 7.09
CA PRO A 41 29.43 11.15 5.86
C PRO A 41 28.49 10.41 4.91
N ILE A 42 28.00 11.14 3.90
CA ILE A 42 27.32 10.57 2.76
C ILE A 42 28.41 9.74 2.11
N LYS A 43 28.46 8.45 2.45
CA LYS A 43 29.15 7.49 1.61
C LYS A 43 28.55 7.72 0.23
N THR A 44 29.40 8.25 -0.65
CA THR A 44 29.10 8.50 -2.05
C THR A 44 28.21 7.36 -2.53
N PRO A 45 27.02 7.62 -3.10
CA PRO A 45 26.31 6.57 -3.81
C PRO A 45 27.34 5.94 -4.74
N PRO A 46 27.55 4.61 -4.70
CA PRO A 46 28.42 3.99 -5.68
C PRO A 46 27.93 4.49 -7.04
N ALA A 47 28.88 5.04 -7.81
CA ALA A 47 28.67 5.57 -9.13
C ALA A 47 27.61 4.74 -9.85
N ALA A 48 26.65 5.41 -10.49
CA ALA A 48 25.63 4.78 -11.30
C ALA A 48 26.26 3.60 -12.04
N GLN A 49 26.00 2.39 -11.53
CA GLN A 49 26.43 1.19 -12.20
C GLN A 49 25.58 1.22 -13.47
N THR A 50 26.23 1.58 -14.58
CA THR A 50 25.78 1.11 -15.89
C THR A 50 25.37 -0.35 -15.70
N PRO A 51 24.19 -0.76 -16.19
CA PRO A 51 23.76 -2.14 -16.04
C PRO A 51 24.87 -3.01 -16.62
N THR A 52 25.61 -3.66 -15.72
CA THR A 52 26.56 -4.70 -16.10
C THR A 52 25.71 -5.70 -16.88
N PRO A 53 26.08 -6.07 -18.12
CA PRO A 53 25.36 -7.13 -18.81
C PRO A 53 25.35 -8.32 -17.85
N ALA A 54 24.13 -8.76 -17.49
CA ALA A 54 23.95 -9.91 -16.62
C ALA A 54 24.87 -11.03 -17.15
N PRO A 55 25.59 -11.76 -16.28
CA PRO A 55 26.27 -12.96 -16.75
C PRO A 55 25.21 -13.78 -17.47
N VAL A 56 25.49 -14.12 -18.72
CA VAL A 56 24.67 -15.03 -19.51
C VAL A 56 24.72 -16.36 -18.78
N VAL A 57 23.85 -16.51 -17.79
CA VAL A 57 23.42 -17.81 -17.32
C VAL A 57 22.85 -18.43 -18.57
N LYS A 58 23.57 -19.40 -19.14
CA LYS A 58 23.04 -20.26 -20.18
C LYS A 58 21.69 -20.72 -19.66
N LYS A 59 20.62 -20.17 -20.25
CA LYS A 59 19.25 -20.58 -20.02
C LYS A 59 19.27 -22.11 -20.10
N PRO A 60 18.93 -22.85 -19.03
CA PRO A 60 18.69 -24.27 -19.16
C PRO A 60 17.74 -24.45 -20.35
N ALA A 61 18.08 -25.38 -21.24
CA ALA A 61 17.32 -25.62 -22.46
C ALA A 61 15.81 -25.66 -22.14
N PRO A 62 14.94 -25.06 -22.97
CA PRO A 62 13.51 -25.23 -22.80
C PRO A 62 13.23 -26.74 -22.86
N THR A 63 12.79 -27.29 -21.74
CA THR A 63 12.21 -28.63 -21.68
C THR A 63 11.13 -28.70 -22.77
N PRO A 64 10.98 -29.82 -23.51
CA PRO A 64 9.93 -29.94 -24.51
C PRO A 64 8.59 -29.64 -23.85
N THR A 65 7.97 -28.56 -24.28
CA THR A 65 6.65 -28.11 -23.83
C THR A 65 5.69 -29.29 -23.97
N PRO A 66 5.17 -29.86 -22.87
CA PRO A 66 4.05 -30.79 -22.96
C PRO A 66 2.91 -30.06 -23.69
N ALA A 67 2.22 -30.77 -24.59
CA ALA A 67 1.13 -30.23 -25.39
C ALA A 67 0.26 -29.26 -24.57
N ALA A 68 0.06 -28.05 -25.10
CA ALA A 68 -0.59 -26.95 -24.42
C ALA A 68 -1.83 -27.45 -23.66
N PRO A 69 -1.90 -27.27 -22.32
CA PRO A 69 -3.14 -27.47 -21.59
C PRO A 69 -4.20 -26.59 -22.28
N ARG A 70 -5.43 -27.10 -22.37
CA ARG A 70 -6.60 -26.33 -22.83
C ARG A 70 -6.52 -24.91 -22.28
N PRO A 71 -6.90 -23.86 -23.04
CA PRO A 71 -6.89 -22.50 -22.53
C PRO A 71 -7.54 -22.52 -21.16
N PRO A 72 -6.85 -22.08 -20.09
CA PRO A 72 -7.43 -22.11 -18.76
C PRO A 72 -8.72 -21.32 -18.89
N THR A 73 -9.85 -22.00 -18.65
CA THR A 73 -11.17 -21.39 -18.56
C THR A 73 -10.98 -20.13 -17.75
N VAL A 74 -11.06 -18.95 -18.39
CA VAL A 74 -10.55 -17.69 -17.82
C VAL A 74 -11.30 -17.48 -16.52
N ALA A 75 -10.65 -17.84 -15.40
CA ALA A 75 -11.29 -17.76 -14.11
C ALA A 75 -11.73 -16.30 -13.92
N PRO A 76 -12.98 -16.05 -13.53
CA PRO A 76 -13.45 -14.70 -13.28
C PRO A 76 -12.47 -13.99 -12.34
N ARG A 77 -12.01 -12.80 -12.73
CA ARG A 77 -11.10 -12.02 -11.89
C ARG A 77 -11.73 -11.84 -10.50
N PRO A 78 -11.00 -12.14 -9.42
CA PRO A 78 -11.52 -11.96 -8.08
C PRO A 78 -11.86 -10.49 -7.86
N ARG A 79 -13.10 -10.25 -7.42
CA ARG A 79 -13.58 -8.90 -7.13
C ARG A 79 -12.99 -8.44 -5.81
N ILE A 80 -12.12 -7.43 -5.85
CA ILE A 80 -11.57 -6.79 -4.66
C ILE A 80 -12.67 -5.93 -4.03
N LYS A 81 -13.25 -6.40 -2.93
CA LYS A 81 -14.26 -5.66 -2.15
C LYS A 81 -13.64 -5.04 -0.90
N SER A 82 -12.60 -5.67 -0.36
CA SER A 82 -11.91 -5.27 0.87
C SER A 82 -10.38 -5.34 0.73
N LEU A 83 -9.66 -4.73 1.68
CA LEU A 83 -8.19 -4.84 1.75
C LEU A 83 -7.72 -6.29 2.00
N ALA A 84 -8.54 -7.12 2.64
CA ALA A 84 -8.21 -8.52 2.85
C ALA A 84 -8.08 -9.28 1.51
N ASP A 85 -8.90 -8.91 0.51
CA ASP A 85 -8.89 -9.51 -0.82
C ASP A 85 -7.67 -9.09 -1.65
N CYS A 86 -7.02 -7.96 -1.30
CA CYS A 86 -5.81 -7.50 -1.98
C CYS A 86 -4.61 -8.40 -1.71
N ARG A 87 -4.45 -8.87 -0.47
CA ARG A 87 -3.27 -9.64 -0.04
C ARG A 87 -2.99 -10.87 -0.90
N PRO A 88 -3.95 -11.81 -1.12
CA PRO A 88 -3.67 -12.99 -1.92
C PRO A 88 -3.33 -12.64 -3.37
N GLN A 89 -4.01 -11.65 -3.97
CA GLN A 89 -3.73 -11.22 -5.34
C GLN A 89 -2.35 -10.58 -5.49
N CYS A 90 -1.96 -9.75 -4.51
CA CYS A 90 -0.65 -9.13 -4.50
C CYS A 90 0.48 -10.14 -4.25
N ASN A 91 0.23 -11.19 -3.48
CA ASN A 91 1.20 -12.28 -3.31
C ASN A 91 1.46 -13.01 -4.63
N GLU A 92 0.41 -13.36 -5.37
CA GLU A 92 0.54 -13.97 -6.69
C GLU A 92 1.30 -13.06 -7.66
N ARG A 93 0.88 -11.78 -7.74
CA ARG A 93 1.51 -10.76 -8.58
C ARG A 93 3.01 -10.60 -8.32
N CYS A 94 3.42 -10.74 -7.06
CA CYS A 94 4.79 -10.47 -6.62
C CYS A 94 5.63 -11.74 -6.44
N SER A 95 5.09 -12.93 -6.72
CA SER A 95 5.72 -14.23 -6.47
C SER A 95 7.08 -14.40 -7.15
N LEU A 96 7.23 -13.87 -8.38
CA LEU A 96 8.48 -13.91 -9.15
C LEU A 96 9.28 -12.61 -9.09
N HIS A 97 8.84 -11.63 -8.30
CA HIS A 97 9.58 -10.38 -8.17
C HIS A 97 10.83 -10.61 -7.31
N SER A 98 11.98 -10.05 -7.73
CA SER A 98 13.25 -10.13 -6.99
C SER A 98 13.20 -9.64 -5.53
N ARG A 99 12.16 -8.88 -5.16
CA ARG A 99 11.95 -8.30 -3.83
C ARG A 99 10.48 -8.44 -3.45
N PRO A 100 10.00 -9.67 -3.17
CA PRO A 100 8.57 -9.97 -3.08
C PRO A 100 7.88 -9.14 -1.99
N ASN A 101 8.49 -9.01 -0.81
CA ASN A 101 7.92 -8.22 0.30
C ASN A 101 7.76 -6.74 -0.02
N VAL A 102 8.69 -6.16 -0.79
CA VAL A 102 8.61 -4.75 -1.22
C VAL A 102 7.53 -4.59 -2.28
N CYS A 103 7.48 -5.51 -3.24
CA CYS A 103 6.45 -5.56 -4.27
C CYS A 103 5.03 -5.67 -3.65
N VAL A 104 4.82 -6.59 -2.71
CA VAL A 104 3.50 -6.80 -2.06
C VAL A 104 3.05 -5.54 -1.33
N ARG A 105 3.96 -4.84 -0.64
CA ARG A 105 3.63 -3.57 0.04
C ARG A 105 3.17 -2.49 -0.95
N ALA A 106 3.86 -2.34 -2.07
CA ALA A 106 3.47 -1.40 -3.12
C ALA A 106 2.15 -1.82 -3.78
N CYS A 107 2.00 -3.10 -4.11
CA CYS A 107 0.79 -3.67 -4.68
C CYS A 107 -0.44 -3.42 -3.79
N ASN A 108 -0.35 -3.68 -2.49
CA ASN A 108 -1.47 -3.46 -1.55
C ASN A 108 -1.90 -1.99 -1.51
N THR A 109 -0.96 -1.05 -1.62
CA THR A 109 -1.28 0.39 -1.69
C THR A 109 -2.03 0.73 -2.98
N CYS A 110 -1.64 0.12 -4.10
CA CYS A 110 -2.34 0.30 -5.37
C CYS A 110 -3.70 -0.39 -5.39
N CYS A 111 -3.79 -1.60 -4.83
CA CYS A 111 -5.02 -2.39 -4.77
C CYS A 111 -6.08 -1.74 -3.88
N THR A 112 -5.71 -1.21 -2.72
CA THR A 112 -6.66 -0.48 -1.85
C THR A 112 -7.25 0.74 -2.53
N ARG A 113 -6.44 1.47 -3.31
CA ARG A 113 -6.87 2.67 -4.03
C ARG A 113 -7.67 2.35 -5.29
N CYS A 114 -7.20 1.39 -6.07
CA CYS A 114 -7.75 1.09 -7.40
C CYS A 114 -8.72 -0.09 -7.43
N ARG A 115 -8.87 -0.82 -6.31
CA ARG A 115 -9.71 -2.03 -6.18
C ARG A 115 -9.47 -3.07 -7.28
N CYS A 116 -8.22 -3.18 -7.74
CA CYS A 116 -7.83 -4.07 -8.82
C CYS A 116 -6.36 -4.45 -8.70
N VAL A 117 -6.05 -5.72 -8.95
CA VAL A 117 -4.69 -6.25 -9.15
C VAL A 117 -4.67 -6.94 -10.51
N PRO A 118 -3.76 -6.58 -11.43
CA PRO A 118 -3.78 -7.16 -12.76
C PRO A 118 -3.24 -8.60 -12.75
N PRO A 119 -3.70 -9.46 -13.67
CA PRO A 119 -3.35 -10.88 -13.69
C PRO A 119 -1.88 -11.11 -14.06
N GLY A 120 -1.34 -12.25 -13.60
CA GLY A 120 0.04 -12.65 -13.82
C GLY A 120 1.04 -11.93 -12.90
N THR A 121 2.32 -12.19 -13.11
CA THR A 121 3.43 -11.69 -12.27
C THR A 121 4.11 -10.44 -12.85
N ALA A 122 3.81 -10.08 -14.11
CA ALA A 122 4.32 -8.91 -14.80
C ALA A 122 3.33 -8.43 -15.88
N GLY A 123 3.44 -7.18 -16.30
CA GLY A 123 2.60 -6.61 -17.37
C GLY A 123 1.12 -6.47 -17.01
N ASN A 124 0.26 -6.45 -18.03
CA ASN A 124 -1.20 -6.40 -17.94
C ASN A 124 -1.76 -5.23 -17.11
N LYS A 125 -1.00 -4.13 -16.95
CA LYS A 125 -1.36 -3.04 -16.04
C LYS A 125 -2.63 -2.33 -16.51
N GLU A 126 -2.82 -2.26 -17.81
CA GLU A 126 -3.96 -1.70 -18.53
C GLU A 126 -5.29 -2.39 -18.19
N VAL A 127 -5.25 -3.66 -17.75
CA VAL A 127 -6.44 -4.40 -17.30
C VAL A 127 -7.10 -3.74 -16.09
N CYS A 128 -6.31 -3.11 -15.22
CA CYS A 128 -6.79 -2.35 -14.07
C CYS A 128 -6.94 -0.84 -14.37
N GLY A 129 -6.89 -0.46 -15.66
CA GLY A 129 -7.04 0.91 -16.13
C GLY A 129 -5.92 1.85 -15.65
N LYS A 130 -6.20 3.15 -15.81
CA LYS A 130 -5.25 4.24 -15.51
C LYS A 130 -4.83 4.27 -14.04
N CYS A 131 -5.74 3.96 -13.12
CA CYS A 131 -5.45 4.05 -11.68
C CYS A 131 -4.23 3.20 -11.29
N TYR A 132 -4.14 1.95 -11.77
CA TYR A 132 -3.00 1.09 -11.46
C TYR A 132 -1.80 1.37 -12.38
N ALA A 133 -2.05 1.63 -13.67
CA ALA A 133 -1.00 1.78 -14.67
C ALA A 133 -0.21 3.11 -14.60
N GLU A 134 -0.88 4.20 -14.23
CA GLU A 134 -0.35 5.57 -14.28
C GLU A 134 0.01 6.14 -12.90
N MET A 135 -0.23 5.41 -11.80
CA MET A 135 0.11 5.89 -10.47
C MET A 135 1.63 6.02 -10.31
N THR A 136 2.07 7.21 -9.89
CA THR A 136 3.48 7.53 -9.70
C THR A 136 3.81 7.78 -8.22
N THR A 137 5.08 7.63 -7.88
CA THR A 137 5.65 8.12 -6.63
C THR A 137 5.96 9.62 -6.75
N LYS A 138 6.31 10.28 -5.64
CA LYS A 138 6.75 11.69 -5.67
C LYS A 138 7.92 11.95 -6.64
N GLY A 139 8.75 10.93 -6.91
CA GLY A 139 9.86 11.01 -7.86
C GLY A 139 9.50 10.65 -9.30
N GLY A 140 8.21 10.65 -9.68
CA GLY A 140 7.76 10.43 -11.07
C GLY A 140 7.86 8.98 -11.57
N ARG A 141 8.39 8.05 -10.77
CA ARG A 141 8.46 6.62 -11.15
C ARG A 141 7.13 5.93 -10.92
N ARG A 142 6.80 4.95 -11.78
CA ARG A 142 5.62 4.07 -11.59
C ARG A 142 5.66 3.43 -10.20
N LYS A 143 4.56 3.57 -9.47
CA LYS A 143 4.43 3.08 -8.09
C LYS A 143 3.99 1.62 -8.03
N CYS A 144 3.08 1.21 -8.91
CA CYS A 144 2.47 -0.11 -8.87
C CYS A 144 3.28 -1.16 -9.65
N PRO A 145 3.46 -2.37 -9.09
CA PRO A 145 4.29 -3.41 -9.69
C PRO A 145 3.72 -4.00 -10.98
#